data_AF-A0A356JYU2-F1
#
_entry.id   AF-A0A356JYU2-F1
#
_cell.length_a   1.000
_cell.length_b   1.000
_cell.length_c   1.000
_cell.angle_alpha   90.00
_cell.angle_beta   90.00
_cell.angle_gamma   90.00
#
_symmetry.space_group_name_H-M   'P 1'
#
loop_
_entity.id
_entity.type
_entity.pdbx_description
1 polymer ?
#
loop_
_entity_poly.entity_id
_entity_poly.type
_entity_poly.pdbx_seq_one_letter_code
_entity_poly.pdbx_strand_id
1 'polypeptide(L)'
;MNWGMIGAGVVMGIAAIGSAIGIGIAGQGAIGAWKRCYLNNKPAPFLLVVFAGAPLTQTIYGFLLMNTMRTSSADPLFLLGLGIACGLSMCMSAVAQGKAGAAGS
;
A
#
# COMPACT_ATOMS: atom_id res chain seq x y z
N MET A 1 -29.09 -3.77 3.39
CA MET A 1 -27.62 -3.84 3.21
C MET A 1 -27.06 -2.45 3.40
N ASN A 2 -26.06 -2.24 4.26
CA ASN A 2 -25.45 -0.91 4.43
C ASN A 2 -24.30 -0.74 3.41
N TRP A 3 -24.64 -0.27 2.21
CA TRP A 3 -23.68 -0.12 1.10
C TRP A 3 -22.53 0.83 1.43
N GLY A 4 -22.76 1.86 2.25
CA GLY A 4 -21.70 2.77 2.69
C GLY A 4 -20.68 2.09 3.60
N MET A 5 -21.13 1.22 4.51
CA MET A 5 -20.24 0.39 5.33
C MET A 5 -19.46 -0.62 4.50
N ILE A 6 -20.06 -1.18 3.44
CA ILE A 6 -19.34 -2.03 2.49
C ILE A 6 -18.25 -1.21 1.79
N GLY A 7 -18.57 0.00 1.32
CA GLY A 7 -17.57 0.91 0.75
C GLY A 7 -16.39 1.18 1.68
N ALA A 8 -16.66 1.44 2.96
CA ALA A 8 -15.63 1.66 3.97
C ALA A 8 -14.76 0.40 4.20
N GLY A 9 -15.34 -0.79 4.20
CA GLY A 9 -14.57 -2.04 4.28
C GLY A 9 -13.73 -2.31 3.04
N VAL A 10 -14.32 -2.08 1.86
CA VAL A 10 -13.68 -2.31 0.56
C VAL A 10 -12.46 -1.40 0.37
N VAL A 11 -12.56 -0.12 0.72
CA VAL A 11 -11.42 0.81 0.56
C VAL A 11 -10.23 0.39 1.41
N MET A 12 -10.48 -0.02 2.66
CA MET A 12 -9.44 -0.49 3.58
C MET A 12 -8.82 -1.80 3.06
N GLY A 13 -9.65 -2.75 2.64
CA GLY A 13 -9.20 -4.05 2.15
C GLY A 13 -8.32 -3.93 0.90
N ILE A 14 -8.78 -3.18 -0.11
CA ILE A 14 -8.02 -3.02 -1.36
C ILE A 14 -6.72 -2.24 -1.12
N ALA A 15 -6.73 -1.19 -0.30
CA ALA A 15 -5.53 -0.45 0.04
C ALA A 15 -4.48 -1.34 0.73
N ALA A 16 -4.90 -2.16 1.71
CA ALA A 16 -4.02 -3.09 2.41
C ALA A 16 -3.43 -4.17 1.48
N ILE A 17 -4.25 -4.70 0.56
CA ILE A 17 -3.78 -5.64 -0.48
C ILE A 17 -2.70 -4.99 -1.34
N GLY A 18 -2.94 -3.76 -1.78
CA GLY A 18 -1.97 -2.94 -2.51
C GLY A 18 -0.64 -2.85 -1.79
N SER A 19 -0.66 -2.39 -0.53
CA SER A 19 0.52 -2.27 0.31
C SER A 19 1.25 -3.60 0.45
N ALA A 20 0.54 -4.70 0.72
CA ALA A 20 1.16 -6.03 0.85
C ALA A 20 1.92 -6.44 -0.42
N ILE A 21 1.33 -6.22 -1.61
CA ILE A 21 1.98 -6.50 -2.88
C ILE A 21 3.20 -5.59 -3.08
N GLY A 22 3.03 -4.27 -2.87
CA GLY A 22 4.12 -3.30 -3.03
C GLY A 22 5.32 -3.58 -2.14
N ILE A 23 5.08 -3.86 -0.85
CA ILE A 23 6.13 -4.23 0.13
C ILE A 23 6.80 -5.53 -0.29
N GLY A 24 6.03 -6.52 -0.77
CA GLY A 24 6.60 -7.77 -1.27
C GLY A 24 7.58 -7.54 -2.41
N ILE A 25 7.21 -6.72 -3.40
CA ILE A 25 8.06 -6.38 -4.55
C ILE A 25 9.34 -5.65 -4.09
N ALA A 26 9.20 -4.56 -3.33
CA ALA A 26 10.35 -3.76 -2.89
C ALA A 26 11.25 -4.53 -1.90
N GLY A 27 10.67 -5.31 -1.00
CA GLY A 27 11.39 -6.13 -0.03
C GLY A 27 12.25 -7.21 -0.68
N GLN A 28 11.74 -7.86 -1.73
CA GLN A 28 12.54 -8.80 -2.51
C GLN A 28 13.77 -8.13 -3.16
N GLY A 29 13.60 -6.92 -3.70
CA GLY A 29 14.70 -6.10 -4.24
C GLY A 29 15.74 -5.75 -3.16
N ALA A 30 15.29 -5.21 -2.03
CA ALA A 30 16.14 -4.82 -0.91
C ALA A 30 16.96 -5.99 -0.35
N ILE A 31 16.34 -7.15 -0.13
CA ILE A 31 17.02 -8.36 0.36
C ILE A 31 18.06 -8.85 -0.65
N GLY A 32 17.74 -8.80 -1.96
CA GLY A 32 18.68 -9.15 -3.02
C GLY A 32 19.92 -8.27 -3.02
N ALA A 33 19.73 -6.96 -2.84
CA ALA A 33 20.82 -5.99 -2.73
C ALA A 33 21.67 -6.21 -1.49
N TRP A 34 21.04 -6.43 -0.32
CA TRP A 34 21.77 -6.76 0.92
C TRP A 34 22.62 -8.01 0.79
N LYS A 35 22.09 -9.07 0.16
CA LYS A 35 22.87 -10.29 -0.10
C LYS A 35 24.16 -9.98 -0.88
N ARG A 36 24.09 -9.14 -1.92
CA ARG A 36 25.27 -8.72 -2.70
C ARG A 36 26.23 -7.88 -1.87
N CYS A 37 25.74 -7.00 -0.99
CA CYS A 37 26.59 -6.25 -0.07
C CYS A 37 27.37 -7.18 0.85
N TYR A 38 26.68 -8.13 1.50
CA TYR A 38 27.32 -9.07 2.43
C TYR A 38 28.34 -9.98 1.75
N LEU A 39 28.06 -10.46 0.53
CA LEU A 39 29.04 -11.23 -0.25
C LEU A 39 30.31 -10.44 -0.59
N ASN A 40 30.22 -9.11 -0.64
CA ASN A 40 31.33 -8.22 -0.90
C ASN A 40 31.94 -7.61 0.39
N ASN A 41 31.62 -8.16 1.57
CA ASN A 41 32.03 -7.62 2.88
C ASN A 41 31.65 -6.14 3.08
N LYS A 42 30.55 -5.68 2.47
CA LYS A 42 30.01 -4.33 2.64
C LYS A 42 28.77 -4.37 3.55
N PRO A 43 28.57 -3.35 4.40
CA PRO A 43 27.34 -3.26 5.19
C PRO A 43 26.12 -3.03 4.30
N ALA A 44 25.00 -3.60 4.72
CA ALA A 44 23.70 -3.42 4.09
C ALA A 44 23.18 -1.97 4.29
N PRO A 45 22.81 -1.24 3.22
CA PRO A 45 22.29 0.11 3.36
C PRO A 45 20.91 0.11 4.02
N PHE A 46 20.74 0.89 5.10
CA PHE A 46 19.45 1.07 5.77
C PHE A 46 18.42 1.77 4.87
N LEU A 47 18.87 2.59 3.91
CA LEU A 47 17.99 3.27 2.95
C LEU A 47 17.06 2.31 2.19
N LEU A 48 17.48 1.06 1.97
CA LEU A 48 16.65 0.04 1.31
C LEU A 48 15.41 -0.33 2.12
N VAL A 49 15.45 -0.19 3.46
CA VAL A 49 14.27 -0.35 4.32
C VAL A 49 13.23 0.72 4.02
N VAL A 50 13.67 1.95 3.75
CA VAL A 50 12.76 3.07 3.42
C VAL A 50 12.05 2.80 2.10
N PHE A 51 12.76 2.30 1.09
CA PHE A 51 12.16 1.90 -0.19
C PHE A 51 11.20 0.72 -0.06
N ALA A 52 11.55 -0.27 0.78
CA ALA A 52 10.65 -1.39 1.10
C ALA A 52 9.41 -0.96 1.88
N GLY A 53 9.53 0.06 2.73
CA GLY A 53 8.46 0.58 3.57
C GLY A 53 7.53 1.58 2.90
N ALA A 54 7.95 2.26 1.83
CA ALA A 54 7.14 3.28 1.15
C ALA A 54 5.70 2.81 0.79
N PRO A 55 5.47 1.58 0.30
CA PRO A 55 4.13 1.11 -0.04
C PRO A 55 3.18 0.94 1.17
N LEU A 56 3.67 0.91 2.42
CA LEU A 56 2.84 0.87 3.65
C LEU A 56 1.92 2.08 3.77
N THR A 57 2.30 3.21 3.16
CA THR A 57 1.52 4.46 3.20
C THR A 57 0.09 4.27 2.69
N GLN A 58 -0.14 3.38 1.72
CA GLN A 58 -1.48 3.16 1.18
C GLN A 58 -2.43 2.53 2.21
N THR A 59 -1.97 1.63 3.07
CA THR A 59 -2.75 1.16 4.24
C THR A 59 -3.16 2.30 5.16
N ILE A 60 -2.28 3.28 5.41
CA ILE A 60 -2.58 4.44 6.26
C ILE A 60 -3.65 5.31 5.59
N TYR A 61 -3.51 5.60 4.29
CA TYR A 61 -4.51 6.37 3.55
C TYR A 61 -5.87 5.66 3.48
N GLY A 62 -5.87 4.33 3.29
CA GLY A 62 -7.08 3.50 3.34
C GLY A 62 -7.76 3.55 4.70
N PHE A 63 -6.99 3.49 5.79
CA PHE A 63 -7.51 3.60 7.16
C PHE A 63 -8.13 4.97 7.45
N LEU A 64 -7.46 6.05 7.04
CA LEU A 64 -7.98 7.41 7.19
C LEU A 64 -9.30 7.59 6.43
N LEU A 65 -9.35 7.18 5.17
CA LEU A 65 -10.55 7.29 4.34
C LEU A 65 -11.69 6.42 4.87
N MET A 66 -11.41 5.19 5.31
CA MET A 66 -12.41 4.33 5.96
C MET A 66 -13.05 5.03 7.17
N ASN A 67 -12.25 5.64 8.05
CA ASN A 67 -12.78 6.31 9.24
C ASN A 67 -13.67 7.52 8.88
N THR A 68 -13.28 8.30 7.86
CA THR A 68 -14.12 9.39 7.34
C THR A 68 -15.42 8.86 6.73
N MET A 69 -15.38 7.75 6.00
CA MET A 69 -16.57 7.14 5.41
C MET A 69 -17.54 6.60 6.47
N ARG A 70 -17.03 6.04 7.57
CA ARG A 70 -17.86 5.48 8.66
C ARG A 70 -18.75 6.52 9.36
N THR A 71 -18.34 7.79 9.36
CA THR A 71 -19.08 8.89 10.00
C THR A 71 -19.82 9.78 9.00
N SER A 72 -19.73 9.47 7.70
CA SER A 72 -20.36 10.26 6.64
C SER A 72 -21.87 9.98 6.53
N SER A 73 -22.63 11.03 6.22
CA SER A 73 -24.06 10.96 5.87
C SER A 73 -24.31 11.00 4.35
N ALA A 74 -23.26 10.87 3.54
CA ALA A 74 -23.38 10.84 2.08
C ALA A 74 -24.17 9.61 1.59
N ASP A 75 -24.60 9.66 0.32
CA ASP A 75 -25.34 8.57 -0.29
C ASP A 75 -24.59 7.22 -0.18
N PRO A 76 -25.24 6.15 0.31
CA PRO A 76 -24.57 4.86 0.52
C PRO A 76 -23.98 4.21 -0.75
N LEU A 77 -24.60 4.41 -1.92
CA LEU A 77 -24.04 3.90 -3.18
C LEU A 77 -22.86 4.73 -3.64
N PHE A 78 -22.90 6.04 -3.43
CA PHE A 78 -21.73 6.89 -3.64
C PHE A 78 -20.54 6.45 -2.78
N LEU A 79 -20.76 6.17 -1.49
CA LEU A 79 -19.71 5.68 -0.60
C LEU A 79 -19.14 4.33 -1.05
N LEU A 80 -19.99 3.42 -1.57
CA LEU A 80 -19.51 2.18 -2.17
C LEU A 80 -18.60 2.43 -3.39
N GLY A 81 -19.04 3.29 -4.31
CA GLY A 81 -18.28 3.65 -5.50
C GLY A 81 -16.95 4.33 -5.16
N LEU A 82 -16.98 5.25 -4.18
CA LEU A 82 -15.80 5.91 -3.63
C LEU A 82 -14.81 4.88 -3.09
N GLY A 83 -15.30 3.92 -2.32
CA GLY A 83 -14.44 2.91 -1.70
C GLY A 83 -13.73 2.02 -2.73
N ILE A 84 -14.43 1.63 -3.80
CA ILE A 84 -13.85 0.86 -4.90
C ILE A 84 -12.82 1.71 -5.67
N ALA A 85 -13.18 2.91 -6.09
CA ALA A 85 -12.32 3.77 -6.91
C ALA A 85 -11.04 4.18 -6.17
N CYS A 86 -11.17 4.65 -4.93
CA CYS A 86 -10.03 5.03 -4.10
C CYS A 86 -9.19 3.81 -3.71
N GLY A 87 -9.83 2.68 -3.37
CA GLY A 87 -9.15 1.44 -3.05
C GLY A 87 -8.26 0.96 -4.20
N LEU A 88 -8.81 0.87 -5.41
CA LEU A 88 -8.05 0.46 -6.60
C LEU A 88 -6.91 1.41 -6.93
N SER A 89 -7.14 2.72 -6.82
CA SER A 89 -6.09 3.73 -6.99
C SER A 89 -4.93 3.54 -6.02
N MET A 90 -5.24 3.34 -4.73
CA MET A 90 -4.24 3.02 -3.68
C MET A 90 -3.52 1.71 -3.95
N CYS A 91 -4.22 0.69 -4.47
CA CYS A 91 -3.58 -0.58 -4.83
C CYS A 91 -2.58 -0.40 -5.97
N MET A 92 -2.98 0.26 -7.05
CA MET A 92 -2.10 0.50 -8.20
C MET A 92 -0.89 1.37 -7.81
N SER A 93 -1.08 2.39 -6.97
CA SER A 93 0.02 3.25 -6.52
C SER A 93 0.99 2.51 -5.60
N ALA A 94 0.51 1.65 -4.68
CA ALA A 94 1.37 0.82 -3.85
C ALA A 94 2.27 -0.11 -4.68
N VAL A 95 1.68 -0.76 -5.70
CA VAL A 95 2.42 -1.65 -6.61
C VAL A 95 3.48 -0.88 -7.39
N ALA A 96 3.14 0.32 -7.89
CA ALA A 96 4.11 1.18 -8.57
C ALA A 96 5.25 1.62 -7.65
N GLN A 97 4.94 2.01 -6.41
CA GLN A 97 5.95 2.32 -5.38
C GLN A 97 6.86 1.12 -5.10
N GLY A 98 6.27 -0.09 -4.99
CA GLY A 98 7.01 -1.33 -4.80
C GLY A 98 8.01 -1.59 -5.92
N LYS A 99 7.58 -1.46 -7.17
CA LYS A 99 8.44 -1.60 -8.36
C LYS A 99 9.55 -0.55 -8.39
N ALA A 100 9.25 0.71 -8.08
CA ALA A 100 10.24 1.78 -8.02
C ALA A 100 11.29 1.52 -6.93
N GLY A 101 10.84 1.09 -5.73
CA GLY A 101 11.73 0.73 -4.63
C GLY A 101 12.64 -0.45 -4.97
N ALA A 102 12.10 -1.48 -5.62
CA ALA A 102 12.89 -2.62 -6.08
C ALA A 102 13.93 -2.24 -7.15
N ALA A 103 13.58 -1.34 -8.07
CA ALA A 103 14.51 -0.88 -9.11
C ALA A 103 15.65 -0.01 -8.55
N GLY A 104 15.43 0.68 -7.44
CA GLY A 104 16.44 1.45 -6.72
C GLY A 104 17.32 0.61 -5.77
N SER A 105 17.13 -0.71 -5.72
CA SER A 105 17.83 -1.63 -4.80
C SER A 105 19.03 -2.32 -5.43
#